data_AF-A0A133ZHD8-F1
#
_entry.id   AF-A0A133ZHD8-F1
#
_cell.length_a   1.000
_cell.length_b   1.000
_cell.length_c   1.000
_cell.angle_alpha   90.00
_cell.angle_beta   90.00
_cell.angle_gamma   90.00
#
_symmetry.space_group_name_H-M   'P 1'
#
loop_
_entity.id
_entity.type
_entity.pdbx_description
1 polymer ?
#
loop_
_entity_poly.entity_id
_entity_poly.type
_entity_poly.pdbx_seq_one_letter_code
_entity_poly.pdbx_strand_id
1 'polypeptide(L)'
;MKKRYFIGLLFGAVLLTGCSGISSTIADMQMKSAKKSMESENYDKAIKKLKRAVAIQKKNVDAYIMLADAYVKAGEQKEAEDTIDKLRDLDDVRLSGKQEEKVCLLDSKRIYSDILNNFYKTGIIGDDDELYFYSDVNEIDSLDSDKVLNYYYFKLADITGDGQDEIIIEEKDKDGSSEYITPFKLIKGKAARISFFSAPVIFADNGNAVENYNSSDADNLIVSEYNSSIVRYMHLDKDSQSKEIEETKQLIADNKVILSSDDIVNRVNPDRIKEAVDAMEIPDINDIDVEEDNKSKNSGNKNSKNEDYKELYRKRLTDTIDSADKNKYWFKLADITGDNRDELIIKNLYDDSNYYVDIYSVVDGKLCFYAYDSGELFRVFDDNSILFGIEYSYNTKQFKYYKYNRDISRFYLEKAGGNRDGDLDYLNKLLEKKAKLTLDDINTELTYENIDTALGK
;
A
#
# COMPACT_ATOMS: atom_id res chain seq x y z
N MET A 1 56.85 -47.70 49.46
CA MET A 1 55.61 -47.27 48.76
C MET A 1 55.00 -46.08 49.50
N LYS A 2 54.39 -45.13 48.76
CA LYS A 2 53.72 -43.86 49.17
C LYS A 2 54.64 -42.64 49.33
N LYS A 3 54.34 -41.46 48.79
CA LYS A 3 53.58 -41.00 47.61
C LYS A 3 54.10 -39.56 47.40
N ARG A 4 54.57 -39.20 46.21
CA ARG A 4 54.96 -37.82 45.88
C ARG A 4 53.70 -37.00 45.68
N TYR A 5 53.52 -35.91 46.42
CA TYR A 5 52.48 -34.92 46.15
C TYR A 5 53.03 -33.87 45.19
N PHE A 6 52.54 -33.93 43.96
CA PHE A 6 52.68 -32.87 42.95
C PHE A 6 51.77 -31.70 43.37
N ILE A 7 52.35 -30.54 43.64
CA ILE A 7 51.62 -29.27 43.68
C ILE A 7 51.38 -28.90 42.21
N GLY A 8 50.20 -29.21 41.71
CA GLY A 8 49.73 -28.80 40.39
C GLY A 8 49.14 -27.40 40.46
N LEU A 9 49.69 -26.49 39.66
CA LEU A 9 49.22 -25.14 39.40
C LEU A 9 47.70 -25.10 39.15
N LEU A 10 46.98 -24.33 39.98
CA LEU A 10 45.61 -23.93 39.74
C LEU A 10 45.63 -22.61 38.97
N PHE A 11 45.79 -22.70 37.65
CA PHE A 11 45.54 -21.56 36.74
C PHE A 11 44.67 -22.04 35.59
N GLY A 12 43.46 -21.51 35.52
CA GLY A 12 42.62 -21.61 34.33
C GLY A 12 41.21 -22.07 34.64
N ALA A 13 40.34 -21.13 35.03
CA ALA A 13 38.90 -21.21 34.78
C ALA A 13 38.15 -19.92 35.16
N VAL A 14 38.56 -18.73 34.70
CA VAL A 14 37.69 -17.54 34.73
C VAL A 14 38.00 -16.59 33.57
N LEU A 15 37.66 -16.92 32.32
CA LEU A 15 37.61 -15.93 31.22
C LEU A 15 36.76 -16.45 30.05
N LEU A 16 35.43 -16.54 30.18
CA LEU A 16 34.59 -16.85 29.00
C LEU A 16 33.27 -16.05 28.88
N THR A 17 32.97 -15.10 29.78
CA THR A 17 31.76 -14.25 29.64
C THR A 17 32.04 -12.78 29.34
N GLY A 18 33.30 -12.34 29.34
CA GLY A 18 33.67 -10.93 29.15
C GLY A 18 33.89 -10.47 27.69
N CYS A 19 34.06 -11.39 26.74
CA CYS A 19 34.43 -11.03 25.37
C CYS A 19 33.27 -10.49 24.53
N SER A 20 32.03 -10.97 24.76
CA SER A 20 30.86 -10.49 24.00
C SER A 20 30.53 -9.03 24.32
N GLY A 21 30.63 -8.63 25.59
CA GLY A 21 30.39 -7.24 26.02
C GLY A 21 31.40 -6.25 25.43
N ILE A 22 32.69 -6.61 25.40
CA ILE A 22 33.74 -5.75 24.85
C ILE A 22 33.57 -5.58 23.33
N SER A 23 33.32 -6.67 22.59
CA SER A 23 33.05 -6.59 21.16
C SER A 23 31.81 -5.74 20.85
N SER A 24 30.77 -5.82 21.68
CA SER A 24 29.58 -4.98 21.52
C SER A 24 29.95 -3.50 21.60
N THR A 25 30.61 -3.11 22.70
CA THR A 25 31.02 -1.72 22.94
C THR A 25 31.92 -1.15 21.84
N ILE A 26 32.84 -1.96 21.29
CA ILE A 26 33.73 -1.49 20.22
C ILE A 26 32.94 -1.20 18.93
N ALA A 27 32.00 -2.06 18.55
CA ALA A 27 31.18 -1.82 17.36
C ALA A 27 30.26 -0.61 17.55
N ASP A 28 29.64 -0.46 18.72
CA ASP A 28 28.81 0.72 19.05
C ASP A 28 29.64 2.02 18.98
N MET A 29 30.90 1.98 19.43
CA MET A 29 31.84 3.09 19.29
C MET A 29 32.17 3.39 17.82
N GLN A 30 32.33 2.36 16.98
CA GLN A 30 32.52 2.57 15.54
C GLN A 30 31.27 3.21 14.91
N MET A 31 30.07 2.74 15.23
CA MET A 31 28.80 3.30 14.73
C MET A 31 28.62 4.75 15.16
N LYS A 32 28.86 5.08 16.44
CA LYS A 32 28.80 6.47 16.93
C LYS A 32 29.81 7.38 16.23
N SER A 33 31.03 6.88 16.01
CA SER A 33 32.04 7.60 15.25
C SER A 33 31.67 7.76 13.77
N ALA A 34 30.98 6.79 13.19
CA ALA A 34 30.49 6.83 11.82
C ALA A 34 29.39 7.87 11.69
N LYS A 35 28.40 7.87 12.60
CA LYS A 35 27.33 8.87 12.65
C LYS A 35 27.88 10.30 12.63
N LYS A 36 28.85 10.61 13.50
CA LYS A 36 29.53 11.92 13.50
C LYS A 36 30.22 12.24 12.17
N SER A 37 30.74 11.22 11.49
CA SER A 37 31.38 11.40 10.19
C SER A 37 30.34 11.65 9.09
N MET A 38 29.17 10.99 9.13
CA MET A 38 28.03 11.25 8.24
C MET A 38 27.46 12.65 8.45
N GLU A 39 27.31 13.10 9.70
CA GLU A 39 26.92 14.48 10.05
C GLU A 39 27.92 15.54 9.53
N SER A 40 29.16 15.15 9.25
CA SER A 40 30.19 16.01 8.66
C SER A 40 30.41 15.72 7.16
N GLU A 41 29.49 15.00 6.52
CA GLU A 41 29.52 14.57 5.11
C GLU A 41 30.80 13.81 4.70
N ASN A 42 31.53 13.26 5.68
CA ASN A 42 32.73 12.47 5.45
C ASN A 42 32.35 10.99 5.33
N TYR A 43 31.70 10.66 4.22
CA TYR A 43 31.13 9.34 3.96
C TYR A 43 32.20 8.25 3.88
N ASP A 44 33.36 8.49 3.26
CA ASP A 44 34.49 7.55 3.25
C ASP A 44 34.88 7.07 4.65
N LYS A 45 34.98 8.02 5.59
CA LYS A 45 35.33 7.73 6.97
C LYS A 45 34.18 7.00 7.67
N ALA A 46 32.94 7.39 7.43
CA ALA A 46 31.77 6.70 7.97
C ALA A 46 31.72 5.24 7.50
N ILE A 47 31.82 4.99 6.20
CA ILE A 47 31.87 3.67 5.56
C ILE A 47 32.99 2.83 6.17
N LYS A 48 34.21 3.37 6.30
CA LYS A 48 35.34 2.64 6.91
C LYS A 48 35.06 2.22 8.35
N LYS A 49 34.36 3.06 9.13
CA LYS A 49 33.97 2.76 10.52
C LYS A 49 32.86 1.72 10.56
N LEU A 50 31.85 1.83 9.70
CA LEU A 50 30.71 0.92 9.63
C LEU A 50 31.12 -0.47 9.13
N LYS A 51 32.01 -0.56 8.13
CA LYS A 51 32.66 -1.83 7.72
C LYS A 51 33.32 -2.56 8.90
N ARG A 52 33.92 -1.82 9.85
CA ARG A 52 34.47 -2.42 11.07
C ARG A 52 33.38 -2.84 12.05
N ALA A 53 32.31 -2.05 12.19
CA ALA A 53 31.18 -2.39 13.04
C ALA A 53 30.54 -3.72 12.61
N VAL A 54 30.19 -3.87 11.32
CA VAL A 54 29.60 -5.10 10.77
C VAL A 54 30.57 -6.29 10.85
N ALA A 55 31.88 -6.07 10.74
CA ALA A 55 32.87 -7.14 10.91
C ALA A 55 32.98 -7.66 12.35
N ILE A 56 32.79 -6.77 13.34
CA ILE A 56 32.84 -7.11 14.78
C ILE A 56 31.52 -7.75 15.22
N GLN A 57 30.39 -7.17 14.83
CA GLN A 57 29.04 -7.67 15.11
C GLN A 57 28.34 -8.03 13.79
N LYS A 58 28.57 -9.25 13.31
CA LYS A 58 28.05 -9.73 12.01
C LYS A 58 26.53 -9.76 11.88
N LYS A 59 25.79 -9.73 13.00
CA LYS A 59 24.32 -9.74 13.02
C LYS A 59 23.69 -8.41 13.45
N ASN A 60 24.47 -7.33 13.50
CA ASN A 60 23.98 -6.02 13.92
C ASN A 60 23.25 -5.31 12.76
N VAL A 61 21.92 -5.43 12.72
CA VAL A 61 21.04 -4.85 11.70
C VAL A 61 21.28 -3.36 11.49
N ASP A 62 21.35 -2.58 12.58
CA ASP A 62 21.51 -1.13 12.50
C ASP A 62 22.86 -0.74 11.89
N ALA A 63 23.93 -1.51 12.13
CA ALA A 63 25.23 -1.29 11.51
C ALA A 63 25.19 -1.52 9.98
N TYR A 64 24.40 -2.49 9.51
CA TYR A 64 24.19 -2.72 8.08
C TYR A 64 23.34 -1.60 7.45
N ILE A 65 22.24 -1.19 8.10
CA ILE A 65 21.38 -0.09 7.62
C ILE A 65 22.19 1.21 7.53
N MET A 66 22.94 1.56 8.58
CA MET A 66 23.81 2.73 8.55
C MET A 66 24.89 2.64 7.47
N LEU A 67 25.42 1.43 7.19
CA LEU A 67 26.41 1.23 6.12
C LEU A 67 25.80 1.46 4.74
N ALA A 68 24.61 0.92 4.49
CA ALA A 68 23.87 1.15 3.25
C ALA A 68 23.52 2.64 3.08
N ASP A 69 23.05 3.31 4.13
CA ASP A 69 22.80 4.76 4.13
C ASP A 69 24.06 5.57 3.80
N ALA A 70 25.20 5.23 4.42
CA ALA A 70 26.46 5.89 4.11
C ALA A 70 26.92 5.68 2.66
N TYR A 71 26.60 4.53 2.06
CA TYR A 71 26.87 4.27 0.65
C TYR A 71 25.93 5.05 -0.28
N VAL A 72 24.63 5.10 0.01
CA VAL A 72 23.66 5.93 -0.72
C VAL A 72 24.11 7.39 -0.72
N LYS A 73 24.44 7.95 0.45
CA LYS A 73 24.90 9.34 0.58
C LYS A 73 26.25 9.61 -0.10
N ALA A 74 27.06 8.57 -0.33
CA ALA A 74 28.30 8.65 -1.11
C ALA A 74 28.08 8.53 -2.63
N GLY A 75 26.86 8.25 -3.09
CA GLY A 75 26.56 7.93 -4.49
C GLY A 75 26.98 6.51 -4.92
N GLU A 76 27.32 5.64 -3.96
CA GLU A 76 27.74 4.25 -4.18
C GLU A 76 26.51 3.31 -4.10
N GLN A 77 25.56 3.48 -5.03
CA GLN A 77 24.27 2.77 -5.01
C GLN A 77 24.44 1.25 -5.03
N LYS A 78 25.38 0.74 -5.84
CA LYS A 78 25.58 -0.71 -5.96
C LYS A 78 26.08 -1.35 -4.66
N GLU A 79 26.97 -0.66 -3.97
CA GLU A 79 27.49 -1.07 -2.68
C GLU A 79 26.43 -1.02 -1.57
N ALA A 80 25.49 -0.06 -1.65
CA ALA A 80 24.33 -0.01 -0.77
C ALA A 80 23.43 -1.24 -0.97
N GLU A 81 23.05 -1.55 -2.21
CA GLU A 81 22.26 -2.74 -2.57
C GLU A 81 22.94 -4.03 -2.10
N ASP A 82 24.23 -4.20 -2.40
CA ASP A 82 25.01 -5.37 -1.97
C ASP A 82 25.10 -5.49 -0.44
N THR A 83 25.01 -4.37 0.28
CA THR A 83 24.98 -4.35 1.75
C THR A 83 23.61 -4.75 2.28
N ILE A 84 22.54 -4.33 1.62
CA ILE A 84 21.16 -4.69 1.93
C ILE A 84 20.91 -6.16 1.65
N ASP A 85 21.39 -6.70 0.54
CA ASP A 85 21.29 -8.12 0.22
C ASP A 85 22.00 -8.96 1.29
N LYS A 86 23.21 -8.57 1.70
CA LYS A 86 23.92 -9.22 2.81
C LYS A 86 23.15 -9.16 4.13
N LEU A 87 22.41 -8.07 4.40
CA LEU A 87 21.58 -7.94 5.60
C LEU A 87 20.39 -8.91 5.54
N ARG A 88 19.73 -9.02 4.38
CA ARG A 88 18.61 -9.94 4.15
C ARG A 88 19.04 -11.42 4.20
N ASP A 89 20.29 -11.71 3.83
CA ASP A 89 20.88 -13.05 3.87
C ASP A 89 21.37 -13.50 5.27
N LEU A 90 21.25 -12.65 6.31
CA LEU A 90 21.69 -13.02 7.65
C LEU A 90 20.72 -14.02 8.30
N ASP A 91 21.23 -15.21 8.62
CA ASP A 91 20.47 -16.22 9.36
C ASP A 91 19.93 -15.69 10.69
N ASP A 92 18.67 -16.04 11.01
CA ASP A 92 17.96 -15.69 12.24
C ASP A 92 17.83 -14.17 12.51
N VAL A 93 17.91 -13.34 11.48
CA VAL A 93 17.67 -11.89 11.59
C VAL A 93 16.30 -11.57 11.02
N ARG A 94 15.43 -10.97 11.84
CA ARG A 94 14.16 -10.41 11.41
C ARG A 94 14.20 -8.90 11.58
N LEU A 95 13.95 -8.16 10.51
CA LEU A 95 13.80 -6.72 10.56
C LEU A 95 12.51 -6.37 11.33
N SER A 96 12.59 -5.37 12.21
CA SER A 96 11.38 -4.68 12.68
C SER A 96 10.72 -3.92 11.53
N GLY A 97 9.44 -3.56 11.64
CA GLY A 97 8.73 -2.80 10.59
C GLY A 97 9.47 -1.52 10.21
N LYS A 98 9.95 -0.77 11.20
CA LYS A 98 10.77 0.43 11.00
C LYS A 98 12.09 0.15 10.26
N GLN A 99 12.75 -0.96 10.55
CA GLN A 99 13.97 -1.33 9.84
C GLN A 99 13.69 -1.77 8.41
N GLU A 100 12.58 -2.49 8.19
CA GLU A 100 12.12 -2.89 6.87
C GLU A 100 11.84 -1.67 5.98
N GLU A 101 11.12 -0.67 6.48
CA GLU A 101 10.86 0.58 5.75
C GLU A 101 12.14 1.35 5.41
N LYS A 102 13.07 1.48 6.35
CA LYS A 102 14.37 2.11 6.08
C LYS A 102 15.15 1.37 5.01
N VAL A 103 15.16 0.04 5.07
CA VAL A 103 15.82 -0.79 4.05
C VAL A 103 15.14 -0.60 2.70
N CYS A 104 13.81 -0.59 2.63
CA CYS A 104 13.07 -0.33 1.40
C CYS A 104 13.35 1.06 0.82
N LEU A 105 13.51 2.10 1.67
CA LEU A 105 13.84 3.44 1.21
C LEU A 105 15.25 3.51 0.60
N LEU A 106 16.24 2.90 1.26
CA LEU A 106 17.61 2.82 0.73
C LEU A 106 17.72 1.99 -0.55
N ASP A 107 16.86 0.98 -0.69
CA ASP A 107 16.78 0.08 -1.84
C ASP A 107 15.77 0.58 -2.90
N SER A 108 15.19 1.78 -2.71
CA SER A 108 14.04 2.26 -3.50
C SER A 108 14.33 2.27 -4.98
N LYS A 109 15.48 2.80 -5.43
CA LYS A 109 15.82 2.82 -6.86
C LYS A 109 15.70 1.43 -7.51
N ARG A 110 16.26 0.41 -6.86
CA ARG A 110 16.15 -0.97 -7.35
C ARG A 110 14.70 -1.46 -7.31
N ILE A 111 13.98 -1.23 -6.21
CA ILE A 111 12.58 -1.66 -6.06
C ILE A 111 11.66 -1.03 -7.12
N TYR A 112 11.75 0.28 -7.35
CA TYR A 112 10.93 0.97 -8.36
C TYR A 112 11.26 0.47 -9.76
N SER A 113 12.55 0.29 -10.06
CA SER A 113 12.99 -0.31 -11.32
C SER A 113 12.41 -1.71 -11.53
N ASP A 114 12.47 -2.57 -10.51
CA ASP A 114 11.96 -3.93 -10.58
C ASP A 114 10.43 -3.95 -10.79
N ILE A 115 9.69 -3.11 -10.04
CA ILE A 115 8.22 -2.99 -10.16
C ILE A 115 7.83 -2.51 -11.55
N LEU A 116 8.42 -1.42 -12.04
CA LEU A 116 8.07 -0.84 -13.34
C LEU A 116 8.50 -1.74 -14.51
N ASN A 117 9.64 -2.42 -14.41
CA ASN A 117 10.05 -3.39 -15.44
C ASN A 117 9.18 -4.65 -15.41
N ASN A 118 8.70 -5.08 -14.24
CA ASN A 118 7.70 -6.14 -14.17
C ASN A 118 6.39 -5.70 -14.82
N PHE A 119 5.92 -4.48 -14.52
CA PHE A 119 4.73 -3.92 -15.15
C PHE A 119 4.88 -3.83 -16.67
N TYR A 120 6.03 -3.34 -17.17
CA TYR A 120 6.33 -3.30 -18.60
C TYR A 120 6.21 -4.68 -19.27
N LYS A 121 6.70 -5.74 -18.62
CA LYS A 121 6.72 -7.10 -19.20
C LYS A 121 5.39 -7.82 -19.07
N THR A 122 4.66 -7.57 -18.00
CA THR A 122 3.54 -8.44 -17.59
C THR A 122 2.20 -7.71 -17.56
N GLY A 123 2.18 -6.38 -17.48
CA GLY A 123 0.99 -5.61 -17.13
C GLY A 123 0.59 -5.71 -15.66
N ILE A 124 1.46 -6.25 -14.79
CA ILE A 124 1.21 -6.39 -13.36
C ILE A 124 2.06 -5.39 -12.56
N ILE A 125 1.42 -4.56 -11.76
CA ILE A 125 2.05 -3.60 -10.85
C ILE A 125 1.58 -3.86 -9.41
N GLY A 126 2.51 -4.28 -8.56
CA GLY A 126 2.15 -4.83 -7.25
C GLY A 126 1.30 -6.08 -7.43
N ASP A 127 0.12 -6.11 -6.82
CA ASP A 127 -0.87 -7.19 -6.94
C ASP A 127 -2.02 -6.81 -7.90
N ASP A 128 -1.88 -5.69 -8.62
CA ASP A 128 -2.83 -5.25 -9.64
C ASP A 128 -2.39 -5.74 -11.02
N ASP A 129 -3.28 -6.45 -11.68
CA ASP A 129 -3.06 -7.02 -13.00
C ASP A 129 -3.96 -6.27 -13.98
N GLU A 130 -3.39 -5.40 -14.80
CA GLU A 130 -4.16 -4.56 -15.73
C GLU A 130 -4.59 -5.33 -16.99
N LEU A 131 -4.04 -6.52 -17.23
CA LEU A 131 -4.26 -7.27 -18.46
C LEU A 131 -5.02 -8.59 -18.24
N TYR A 132 -5.41 -8.92 -17.01
CA TYR A 132 -6.05 -10.21 -16.67
C TYR A 132 -7.29 -10.55 -17.52
N PHE A 133 -7.97 -9.55 -18.06
CA PHE A 133 -9.18 -9.72 -18.87
C PHE A 133 -8.91 -9.94 -20.36
N TYR A 134 -7.67 -9.80 -20.85
CA TYR A 134 -7.32 -10.07 -22.24
C TYR A 134 -7.30 -11.57 -22.51
N SER A 135 -8.02 -12.03 -23.53
CA SER A 135 -8.09 -13.47 -23.86
C SER A 135 -6.74 -14.06 -24.26
N ASP A 136 -5.85 -13.23 -24.78
CA ASP A 136 -4.51 -13.55 -25.26
C ASP A 136 -3.41 -13.03 -24.32
N VAL A 137 -3.76 -12.74 -23.05
CA VAL A 137 -2.83 -12.21 -22.04
C VAL A 137 -1.55 -13.03 -21.87
N ASN A 138 -1.65 -14.36 -22.02
CA ASN A 138 -0.49 -15.26 -21.90
C ASN A 138 0.46 -15.20 -23.12
N GLU A 139 0.07 -14.48 -24.17
CA GLU A 139 0.87 -14.25 -25.38
C GLU A 139 1.39 -12.79 -25.45
N ILE A 140 1.21 -11.98 -24.39
CA ILE A 140 1.69 -10.61 -24.30
C ILE A 140 3.06 -10.62 -23.60
N ASP A 141 4.11 -10.32 -24.35
CA ASP A 141 5.50 -10.28 -23.84
C ASP A 141 5.88 -8.92 -23.22
N SER A 142 5.15 -7.86 -23.57
CA SER A 142 5.28 -6.52 -22.99
C SER A 142 4.10 -5.60 -23.34
N LEU A 143 4.05 -4.45 -22.68
CA LEU A 143 3.09 -3.37 -22.96
C LEU A 143 3.21 -2.74 -24.35
N ASP A 144 4.30 -3.01 -25.08
CA ASP A 144 4.46 -2.56 -26.48
C ASP A 144 3.77 -3.48 -27.50
N SER A 145 3.21 -4.60 -27.04
CA SER A 145 2.46 -5.52 -27.91
C SER A 145 1.30 -4.82 -28.62
N ASP A 146 1.06 -5.23 -29.87
CA ASP A 146 -0.09 -4.79 -30.67
C ASP A 146 -1.43 -5.25 -30.09
N LYS A 147 -1.41 -6.30 -29.26
CA LYS A 147 -2.57 -6.86 -28.56
C LYS A 147 -3.06 -6.01 -27.39
N VAL A 148 -2.18 -5.22 -26.78
CA VAL A 148 -2.53 -4.32 -25.68
C VAL A 148 -3.29 -3.13 -26.26
N LEU A 149 -4.50 -2.84 -25.78
CA LEU A 149 -5.35 -1.79 -26.37
C LEU A 149 -4.98 -0.37 -25.90
N ASN A 150 -4.13 -0.27 -24.87
CA ASN A 150 -3.81 0.97 -24.21
C ASN A 150 -2.33 1.33 -24.38
N TYR A 151 -2.04 2.61 -24.25
CA TYR A 151 -0.71 3.14 -24.05
C TYR A 151 -0.51 3.45 -22.58
N TYR A 152 0.61 2.98 -22.03
CA TYR A 152 0.95 3.23 -20.64
C TYR A 152 2.10 4.23 -20.54
N TYR A 153 1.87 5.25 -19.73
CA TYR A 153 2.83 6.27 -19.35
C TYR A 153 3.02 6.25 -17.83
N PHE A 154 4.12 6.83 -17.35
CA PHE A 154 4.36 6.92 -15.92
C PHE A 154 5.10 8.18 -15.52
N LYS A 155 4.97 8.52 -14.24
CA LYS A 155 5.73 9.55 -13.55
C LYS A 155 6.03 9.07 -12.12
N LEU A 156 7.19 9.46 -11.60
CA LEU A 156 7.49 9.36 -10.17
C LEU A 156 7.37 10.76 -9.57
N ALA A 157 6.56 10.89 -8.52
CA ALA A 157 6.35 12.16 -7.82
C ALA A 157 5.73 11.91 -6.44
N ASP A 158 6.20 12.63 -5.42
CA ASP A 158 5.59 12.68 -4.09
C ASP A 158 4.28 13.48 -4.11
N ILE A 159 3.19 12.80 -4.47
CA ILE A 159 1.84 13.40 -4.51
C ILE A 159 1.16 13.38 -3.14
N THR A 160 1.68 12.58 -2.20
CA THR A 160 1.15 12.48 -0.83
C THR A 160 1.82 13.44 0.15
N GLY A 161 2.97 14.01 -0.21
CA GLY A 161 3.73 14.97 0.59
C GLY A 161 4.51 14.34 1.74
N ASP A 162 4.80 13.03 1.68
CA ASP A 162 5.52 12.31 2.74
C ASP A 162 7.01 12.11 2.45
N GLY A 163 7.51 12.74 1.37
CA GLY A 163 8.88 12.68 0.92
C GLY A 163 9.19 11.43 0.09
N GLN A 164 8.26 10.49 -0.07
CA GLN A 164 8.45 9.32 -0.94
C GLN A 164 7.67 9.49 -2.24
N ASP A 165 8.35 9.37 -3.38
CA ASP A 165 7.68 9.39 -4.67
C ASP A 165 6.65 8.25 -4.81
N GLU A 166 5.42 8.56 -5.21
CA GLU A 166 4.50 7.56 -5.72
C GLU A 166 4.86 7.15 -7.16
N ILE A 167 4.41 5.97 -7.58
CA ILE A 167 4.38 5.56 -8.98
C ILE A 167 3.03 5.97 -9.55
N ILE A 168 2.99 6.92 -10.47
CA ILE A 168 1.77 7.34 -11.16
C ILE A 168 1.77 6.69 -12.52
N ILE A 169 0.80 5.80 -12.77
CA ILE A 169 0.57 5.21 -14.09
C ILE A 169 -0.59 5.94 -14.76
N GLU A 170 -0.38 6.35 -16.00
CA GLU A 170 -1.43 6.88 -16.86
C GLU A 170 -1.68 5.88 -18.00
N GLU A 171 -2.95 5.51 -18.14
CA GLU A 171 -3.44 4.61 -19.16
C GLU A 171 -4.26 5.42 -20.16
N LYS A 172 -3.92 5.31 -21.45
CA LYS A 172 -4.58 5.99 -22.56
C LYS A 172 -5.05 4.97 -23.57
N ASP A 173 -6.35 4.89 -23.84
CA ASP A 173 -6.86 4.05 -24.92
C ASP A 173 -6.20 4.46 -26.25
N LYS A 174 -5.77 3.47 -27.05
CA LYS A 174 -5.12 3.76 -28.34
C LYS A 174 -6.03 4.51 -29.32
N ASP A 175 -7.34 4.41 -29.15
CA ASP A 175 -8.33 5.16 -29.92
C ASP A 175 -8.64 6.56 -29.34
N GLY A 176 -8.08 6.89 -28.17
CA GLY A 176 -8.26 8.16 -27.46
C GLY A 176 -9.63 8.32 -26.79
N SER A 177 -10.38 7.23 -26.58
CA SER A 177 -11.72 7.29 -25.99
C SER A 177 -11.72 7.51 -24.48
N SER A 178 -10.75 6.96 -23.76
CA SER A 178 -10.58 7.14 -22.32
C SER A 178 -9.13 7.29 -21.90
N GLU A 179 -8.97 7.92 -20.74
CA GLU A 179 -7.70 8.14 -20.09
C GLU A 179 -7.87 8.08 -18.57
N TYR A 180 -7.04 7.28 -17.92
CA TYR A 180 -7.13 7.01 -16.48
C TYR A 180 -5.79 7.18 -15.80
N ILE A 181 -5.83 7.65 -14.55
CA ILE A 181 -4.64 7.84 -13.72
C ILE A 181 -4.75 6.97 -12.47
N THR A 182 -3.74 6.12 -12.29
CA THR A 182 -3.66 5.16 -11.20
C THR A 182 -2.36 5.39 -10.42
N PRO A 183 -2.42 6.08 -9.28
CA PRO A 183 -1.28 6.22 -8.38
C PRO A 183 -1.08 4.98 -7.49
N PHE A 184 0.18 4.65 -7.23
CA PHE A 184 0.61 3.58 -6.35
C PHE A 184 1.64 4.09 -5.34
N LYS A 185 1.43 3.75 -4.06
CA LYS A 185 2.39 4.02 -2.97
C LYS A 185 3.18 2.76 -2.64
N LEU A 186 4.47 2.90 -2.29
CA LEU A 186 5.24 1.76 -1.80
C LEU A 186 5.03 1.53 -0.31
N ILE A 187 4.51 0.35 0.05
CA ILE A 187 4.39 -0.09 1.43
C ILE A 187 5.29 -1.32 1.61
N LYS A 188 6.35 -1.17 2.41
CA LYS A 188 7.36 -2.23 2.65
C LYS A 188 7.87 -2.85 1.34
N GLY A 189 8.15 -2.00 0.36
CA GLY A 189 8.68 -2.38 -0.95
C GLY A 189 7.66 -2.96 -1.94
N LYS A 190 6.36 -2.95 -1.62
CA LYS A 190 5.29 -3.38 -2.53
C LYS A 190 4.44 -2.20 -2.99
N ALA A 191 4.13 -2.15 -4.29
CA ALA A 191 3.23 -1.15 -4.85
C ALA A 191 1.78 -1.42 -4.41
N ALA A 192 1.15 -0.43 -3.81
CA ALA A 192 -0.24 -0.46 -3.41
C ALA A 192 -1.01 0.63 -4.15
N ARG A 193 -2.02 0.25 -4.93
CA ARG A 193 -2.92 1.20 -5.59
C ARG A 193 -3.61 2.06 -4.55
N ILE A 194 -3.46 3.39 -4.64
CA ILE A 194 -4.06 4.35 -3.69
C ILE A 194 -5.24 5.12 -4.28
N SER A 195 -5.42 5.09 -5.60
CA SER A 195 -6.61 5.63 -6.26
C SER A 195 -6.77 5.06 -7.68
N PHE A 196 -7.88 5.42 -8.32
CA PHE A 196 -8.15 5.30 -9.75
C PHE A 196 -8.98 6.51 -10.16
N PHE A 197 -8.43 7.35 -11.02
CA PHE A 197 -9.03 8.63 -11.41
C PHE A 197 -9.31 8.67 -12.90
N SER A 198 -10.37 9.39 -13.29
CA SER A 198 -10.58 9.72 -14.70
C SER A 198 -9.81 11.00 -15.04
N ALA A 199 -8.99 10.95 -16.09
CA ALA A 199 -8.25 12.13 -16.54
C ALA A 199 -9.21 13.16 -17.19
N PRO A 200 -8.87 14.47 -17.13
CA PRO A 200 -7.65 15.05 -16.57
C PRO A 200 -7.68 15.15 -15.04
N VAL A 201 -6.49 15.05 -14.42
CA VAL A 201 -6.30 15.15 -12.97
C VAL A 201 -5.18 16.13 -12.65
N ILE A 202 -5.38 16.96 -11.61
CA ILE A 202 -4.35 17.80 -11.03
C ILE A 202 -4.14 17.42 -9.56
N PHE A 203 -2.89 17.22 -9.15
CA PHE A 203 -2.47 17.07 -7.76
C PHE A 203 -1.96 18.42 -7.25
N ALA A 204 -2.70 19.08 -6.36
CA ALA A 204 -2.36 20.39 -5.80
C ALA A 204 -1.26 20.29 -4.72
N ASP A 205 -0.59 21.40 -4.39
CA ASP A 205 0.49 21.46 -3.38
C ASP A 205 0.11 20.96 -1.98
N ASN A 206 -1.18 20.86 -1.67
CA ASN A 206 -1.65 20.29 -0.41
C ASN A 206 -1.86 18.76 -0.46
N GLY A 207 -1.49 18.11 -1.57
CA GLY A 207 -1.63 16.68 -1.81
C GLY A 207 -3.02 16.24 -2.31
N ASN A 208 -4.00 17.15 -2.42
CA ASN A 208 -5.33 16.80 -2.92
C ASN A 208 -5.32 16.62 -4.44
N ALA A 209 -6.12 15.66 -4.92
CA ALA A 209 -6.33 15.41 -6.34
C ALA A 209 -7.65 16.02 -6.80
N VAL A 210 -7.66 16.64 -7.99
CA VAL A 210 -8.85 17.23 -8.61
C VAL A 210 -9.08 16.60 -9.98
N GLU A 211 -10.17 15.85 -10.11
CA GLU A 211 -10.61 15.24 -11.38
C GLU A 211 -11.49 16.22 -12.18
N ASN A 212 -11.54 16.03 -13.49
CA ASN A 212 -12.32 16.84 -14.42
C ASN A 212 -11.92 18.32 -14.45
N TYR A 213 -10.67 18.64 -14.10
CA TYR A 213 -10.22 20.04 -13.96
C TYR A 213 -10.40 20.89 -15.24
N ASN A 214 -10.21 20.30 -16.41
CA ASN A 214 -10.40 21.00 -17.69
C ASN A 214 -11.86 20.99 -18.18
N SER A 215 -12.82 20.51 -17.37
CA SER A 215 -14.23 20.57 -17.76
C SER A 215 -14.71 22.02 -17.77
N SER A 216 -15.56 22.36 -18.74
CA SER A 216 -16.20 23.69 -18.80
C SER A 216 -17.16 23.97 -17.64
N ASP A 217 -17.35 22.98 -16.76
CA ASP A 217 -18.25 22.99 -15.61
C ASP A 217 -17.44 22.93 -14.32
N ALA A 218 -16.90 24.09 -13.92
CA ALA A 218 -16.09 24.23 -12.70
C ALA A 218 -16.82 23.81 -11.41
N ASP A 219 -18.15 23.66 -11.45
CA ASP A 219 -18.97 23.22 -10.32
C ASP A 219 -19.02 21.68 -10.19
N ASN A 220 -18.63 20.95 -11.24
CA ASN A 220 -18.62 19.49 -11.27
C ASN A 220 -17.25 18.85 -11.00
N LEU A 221 -16.31 19.62 -10.48
CA LEU A 221 -15.02 19.09 -10.03
C LEU A 221 -15.20 18.10 -8.87
N ILE A 222 -14.45 17.01 -8.92
CA ILE A 222 -14.35 16.03 -7.84
C ILE A 222 -13.00 16.24 -7.19
N VAL A 223 -12.99 16.58 -5.90
CA VAL A 223 -11.77 16.76 -5.12
C VAL A 223 -11.61 15.59 -4.17
N SER A 224 -10.40 15.02 -4.10
CA SER A 224 -10.08 13.90 -3.24
C SER A 224 -8.90 14.24 -2.34
N GLU A 225 -9.01 13.89 -1.06
CA GLU A 225 -7.95 14.01 -0.05
C GLU A 225 -7.27 12.65 0.16
N TYR A 226 -5.95 12.64 0.31
CA TYR A 226 -5.22 11.45 0.70
C TYR A 226 -5.42 11.15 2.19
N ASN A 227 -5.98 9.99 2.50
CA ASN A 227 -6.11 9.49 3.86
C ASN A 227 -4.97 8.51 4.17
N SER A 228 -3.97 8.97 4.94
CA SER A 228 -2.79 8.18 5.30
C SER A 228 -3.11 6.97 6.18
N SER A 229 -4.17 7.01 6.99
CA SER A 229 -4.56 5.89 7.85
C SER A 229 -5.06 4.67 7.08
N ILE A 230 -5.60 4.87 5.88
CA ILE A 230 -6.03 3.79 4.99
C ILE A 230 -5.21 3.68 3.69
N VAL A 231 -4.23 4.58 3.51
CA VAL A 231 -3.38 4.66 2.31
C VAL A 231 -4.23 4.68 1.04
N ARG A 232 -5.13 5.67 0.95
CA ARG A 232 -6.09 5.83 -0.15
C ARG A 232 -6.57 7.27 -0.29
N TYR A 233 -6.79 7.71 -1.52
CA TYR A 233 -7.56 8.93 -1.80
C TYR A 233 -9.05 8.71 -1.57
N MET A 234 -9.70 9.69 -0.94
CA MET A 234 -11.12 9.71 -0.63
C MET A 234 -11.74 11.02 -1.13
N HIS A 235 -12.88 10.93 -1.81
CA HIS A 235 -13.61 12.12 -2.24
C HIS A 235 -14.05 12.97 -1.04
N LEU A 236 -13.90 14.28 -1.18
CA LEU A 236 -14.39 15.26 -0.24
C LEU A 236 -15.90 15.46 -0.43
N ASP A 237 -16.63 15.53 0.68
CA ASP A 237 -18.07 15.80 0.69
C ASP A 237 -18.31 17.31 0.45
N LYS A 238 -19.05 17.64 -0.63
CA LYS A 238 -19.25 19.03 -1.07
C LYS A 238 -19.92 19.92 -0.01
N ASP A 239 -20.73 19.34 0.87
CA ASP A 239 -21.49 20.10 1.87
C ASP A 239 -20.65 20.32 3.14
N SER A 240 -20.07 19.25 3.67
CA SER A 240 -19.34 19.26 4.95
C SER A 240 -17.87 19.65 4.82
N GLN A 241 -17.27 19.54 3.63
CA GLN A 241 -15.85 19.83 3.36
C GLN A 241 -15.67 20.87 2.24
N SER A 242 -16.65 21.77 2.08
CA SER A 242 -16.63 22.85 1.07
C SER A 242 -15.41 23.77 1.20
N LYS A 243 -14.94 24.01 2.43
CA LYS A 243 -13.79 24.90 2.68
C LYS A 243 -12.50 24.29 2.11
N GLU A 244 -12.25 23.02 2.38
CA GLU A 244 -11.09 22.27 1.90
C GLU A 244 -11.09 22.21 0.36
N ILE A 245 -12.27 22.02 -0.24
CA ILE A 245 -12.46 22.05 -1.70
C ILE A 245 -12.06 23.42 -2.28
N GLU A 246 -12.56 24.52 -1.70
CA GLU A 246 -12.24 25.87 -2.20
C GLU A 246 -10.77 26.25 -1.98
N GLU A 247 -10.15 25.81 -0.88
CA GLU A 247 -8.71 25.98 -0.64
C GLU A 247 -7.89 25.26 -1.72
N THR A 248 -8.24 24.01 -2.08
CA THR A 248 -7.59 23.27 -3.17
C THR A 248 -7.78 23.97 -4.52
N LYS A 249 -8.98 24.44 -4.84
CA LYS A 249 -9.22 25.21 -6.07
C LYS A 249 -8.36 26.47 -6.14
N GLN A 250 -8.22 27.19 -5.02
CA GLN A 250 -7.38 28.39 -4.96
C GLN A 250 -5.89 28.06 -5.17
N LEU A 251 -5.38 26.96 -4.61
CA LEU A 251 -4.00 26.52 -4.86
C LEU A 251 -3.75 26.30 -6.35
N ILE A 252 -4.66 25.61 -7.03
CA ILE A 252 -4.51 25.36 -8.47
C ILE A 252 -4.60 26.67 -9.25
N ALA A 253 -5.52 27.57 -8.90
CA ALA A 253 -5.62 28.91 -9.52
C ALA A 253 -4.34 29.76 -9.32
N ASP A 254 -3.65 29.58 -8.19
CA ASP A 254 -2.37 30.19 -7.88
C ASP A 254 -1.17 29.46 -8.53
N ASN A 255 -1.42 28.43 -9.35
CA ASN A 255 -0.41 27.56 -9.97
C ASN A 255 0.51 26.86 -8.95
N LYS A 256 -0.06 26.47 -7.81
CA LYS A 256 0.56 25.66 -6.75
C LYS A 256 0.14 24.20 -6.91
N VAL A 257 0.84 23.51 -7.81
CA VAL A 257 0.53 22.17 -8.29
C VAL A 257 1.78 21.30 -8.19
N ILE A 258 1.62 20.09 -7.67
CA ILE A 258 2.65 19.04 -7.62
C ILE A 258 2.80 18.40 -9.01
N LEU A 259 1.68 17.98 -9.60
CA LEU A 259 1.64 17.23 -10.86
C LEU A 259 0.33 17.46 -11.60
N SER A 260 0.41 17.71 -12.91
CA SER A 260 -0.73 17.60 -13.84
C SER A 260 -0.67 16.29 -14.61
N SER A 261 -1.82 15.73 -15.00
CA SER A 261 -1.90 14.61 -15.95
C SER A 261 -1.12 14.88 -17.23
N ASP A 262 -1.13 16.12 -17.71
CA ASP A 262 -0.41 16.55 -18.91
C ASP A 262 1.12 16.39 -18.81
N ASP A 263 1.67 16.31 -17.59
CA ASP A 263 3.10 16.14 -17.33
C ASP A 263 3.54 14.67 -17.35
N ILE A 264 2.60 13.72 -17.45
CA ILE A 264 2.86 12.26 -17.46
C ILE A 264 3.20 11.82 -18.89
N VAL A 265 4.41 12.17 -19.33
CA VAL A 265 4.82 12.00 -20.75
C VAL A 265 5.73 10.79 -21.01
N ASN A 266 6.23 10.12 -19.97
CA ASN A 266 7.18 9.03 -20.14
C ASN A 266 6.46 7.72 -20.43
N ARG A 267 6.66 7.16 -21.63
CA ARG A 267 6.21 5.79 -21.94
C ARG A 267 6.84 4.79 -20.97
N VAL A 268 6.06 3.83 -20.51
CA VAL A 268 6.57 2.71 -19.70
C VAL A 268 7.45 1.83 -20.61
N ASN A 269 8.77 1.97 -20.48
CA ASN A 269 9.76 1.10 -21.13
C ASN A 269 11.09 1.12 -20.33
N PRO A 270 11.98 0.12 -20.52
CA PRO A 270 13.18 0.00 -19.70
C PRO A 270 14.10 1.21 -19.69
N ASP A 271 14.25 1.91 -20.82
CA ASP A 271 15.14 3.08 -20.91
C ASP A 271 14.59 4.26 -20.11
N ARG A 272 13.29 4.57 -20.26
CA ARG A 272 12.64 5.65 -19.51
C ARG A 272 12.52 5.34 -18.03
N ILE A 273 12.26 4.08 -17.68
CA ILE A 273 12.26 3.61 -16.29
C ILE A 273 13.62 3.88 -15.65
N LYS A 274 14.71 3.48 -16.33
CA LYS A 274 16.06 3.72 -15.83
C LYS A 274 16.35 5.20 -15.64
N GLU A 275 16.02 6.04 -16.63
CA GLU A 275 16.21 7.50 -16.54
C GLU A 275 15.48 8.11 -15.33
N ALA A 276 14.21 7.74 -15.13
CA ALA A 276 13.40 8.24 -14.03
C ALA A 276 13.92 7.77 -12.65
N VAL A 277 14.27 6.50 -12.53
CA VAL A 277 14.77 5.90 -11.29
C VAL A 277 16.15 6.44 -10.90
N ASP A 278 17.05 6.63 -11.88
CA ASP A 278 18.37 7.19 -11.62
C ASP A 278 18.27 8.62 -11.06
N ALA A 279 17.27 9.38 -11.53
CA ALA A 279 16.98 10.75 -11.09
C ALA A 279 16.28 10.87 -9.74
N MET A 280 15.77 9.77 -9.16
CA MET A 280 15.14 9.80 -7.84
C MET A 280 16.13 10.26 -6.77
N GLU A 281 15.63 11.10 -5.85
CA GLU A 281 16.31 11.40 -4.60
C GLU A 281 15.88 10.37 -3.54
N ILE A 282 16.83 9.90 -2.72
CA ILE A 282 16.52 8.99 -1.62
C ILE A 282 16.42 9.85 -0.35
N PRO A 283 15.24 9.92 0.30
CA PRO A 283 15.05 10.73 1.51
C PRO A 283 15.93 10.26 2.67
N ASP A 284 16.18 11.13 3.64
CA ASP A 284 16.92 10.74 4.84
C ASP A 284 16.11 9.72 5.65
N ILE A 285 16.68 8.53 5.85
CA ILE A 285 16.06 7.45 6.62
C ILE A 285 15.80 7.78 8.09
N ASN A 286 16.30 8.92 8.59
CA ASN A 286 16.04 9.41 9.94
C ASN A 286 14.82 10.34 10.01
N ASP A 287 14.38 10.88 8.88
CA ASP A 287 13.21 11.75 8.77
C ASP A 287 11.91 10.96 8.62
N ILE A 288 12.00 9.62 8.50
CA ILE A 288 10.83 8.75 8.48
C ILE A 288 10.15 8.75 9.85
N ASP A 289 9.03 9.47 9.95
CA ASP A 289 8.04 9.37 11.03
C ASP A 289 7.27 8.05 10.89
N VAL A 290 7.94 6.95 11.22
CA VAL A 290 7.26 5.67 11.40
C VAL A 290 6.49 5.79 12.71
N GLU A 291 5.17 5.99 12.63
CA GLU A 291 4.30 5.74 13.77
C GLU A 291 4.65 4.33 14.28
N GLU A 292 5.19 4.23 15.50
CA GLU A 292 5.43 2.93 16.11
C GLU A 292 4.18 2.06 15.99
N ASP A 293 4.34 0.74 15.97
CA ASP A 293 3.32 -0.32 16.14
C ASP A 293 2.52 -0.19 17.48
N ASN A 294 2.19 1.03 17.89
CA ASN A 294 1.33 1.45 18.98
C ASN A 294 -0.10 1.76 18.48
N LYS A 295 -0.54 1.17 17.35
CA LYS A 295 -1.97 0.95 17.08
C LYS A 295 -2.52 -0.25 17.89
N SER A 296 -1.91 -0.53 19.05
CA SER A 296 -2.59 -1.13 20.21
C SER A 296 -2.85 -0.12 21.34
N LYS A 297 -3.15 1.14 21.02
CA LYS A 297 -3.94 1.98 21.94
C LYS A 297 -5.42 1.57 21.90
N ASN A 298 -5.70 0.33 22.26
CA ASN A 298 -6.98 0.00 22.87
C ASN A 298 -6.76 -0.11 24.38
N SER A 299 -6.66 1.05 25.04
CA SER A 299 -6.78 1.16 26.49
C SER A 299 -6.92 2.61 26.94
N GLY A 300 -8.17 3.06 27.05
CA GLY A 300 -8.58 3.83 28.22
C GLY A 300 -8.54 5.35 28.10
N ASN A 301 -9.20 5.93 27.10
CA ASN A 301 -9.92 7.17 27.35
C ASN A 301 -11.42 6.89 27.28
N LYS A 302 -11.95 6.35 28.39
CA LYS A 302 -13.37 6.52 28.74
C LYS A 302 -13.60 8.02 28.92
N ASN A 303 -13.80 8.75 27.81
CA ASN A 303 -14.40 10.10 27.69
C ASN A 303 -14.00 10.91 26.44
N SER A 304 -13.39 10.35 25.39
CA SER A 304 -13.41 11.01 24.07
C SER A 304 -14.57 10.44 23.27
N LYS A 305 -15.52 11.31 22.91
CA LYS A 305 -16.73 11.03 22.13
C LYS A 305 -16.54 9.87 21.15
N ASN A 306 -17.27 8.79 21.41
CA ASN A 306 -17.67 7.81 20.41
C ASN A 306 -18.52 8.62 19.40
N GLU A 307 -17.89 9.28 18.42
CA GLU A 307 -18.62 9.63 17.21
C GLU A 307 -19.11 8.30 16.66
N ASP A 308 -20.41 8.09 16.80
CA ASP A 308 -21.00 6.78 16.71
C ASP A 308 -20.87 6.34 15.24
N TYR A 309 -19.97 5.39 14.95
CA TYR A 309 -19.81 4.83 13.60
C TYR A 309 -21.17 4.38 13.02
N LYS A 310 -22.12 4.07 13.89
CA LYS A 310 -23.52 3.80 13.54
C LYS A 310 -24.23 5.00 12.93
N GLU A 311 -23.98 6.22 13.38
CA GLU A 311 -24.51 7.44 12.76
C GLU A 311 -23.94 7.64 11.35
N LEU A 312 -22.66 7.33 11.14
CA LEU A 312 -22.06 7.37 9.80
C LEU A 312 -22.68 6.29 8.88
N TYR A 313 -22.87 5.08 9.39
CA TYR A 313 -23.57 4.01 8.66
C TYR A 313 -25.03 4.36 8.39
N ARG A 314 -25.73 4.94 9.37
CA ARG A 314 -27.10 5.43 9.25
C ARG A 314 -27.20 6.48 8.16
N LYS A 315 -26.35 7.51 8.19
CA LYS A 315 -26.27 8.53 7.14
C LYS A 315 -26.09 7.86 5.77
N ARG A 316 -25.09 6.99 5.62
CA ARG A 316 -24.82 6.30 4.33
C ARG A 316 -26.02 5.48 3.84
N LEU A 317 -26.69 4.75 4.72
CA LEU A 317 -27.85 3.93 4.39
C LEU A 317 -29.06 4.80 4.01
N THR A 318 -29.27 5.92 4.72
CA THR A 318 -30.31 6.91 4.38
C THR A 318 -30.03 7.57 3.03
N ASP A 319 -28.81 8.04 2.79
CA ASP A 319 -28.41 8.62 1.49
C ASP A 319 -28.61 7.61 0.35
N THR A 320 -28.37 6.32 0.61
CA THR A 320 -28.62 5.23 -0.36
C THR A 320 -30.12 5.07 -0.67
N ILE A 321 -31.00 5.16 0.33
CA ILE A 321 -32.46 5.16 0.12
C ILE A 321 -32.90 6.38 -0.69
N ASP A 322 -32.42 7.56 -0.31
CA ASP A 322 -32.86 8.83 -0.88
C ASP A 322 -32.42 9.00 -2.34
N SER A 323 -31.32 8.34 -2.73
CA SER A 323 -30.80 8.31 -4.11
C SER A 323 -31.30 7.13 -4.96
N ALA A 324 -32.05 6.17 -4.37
CA ALA A 324 -32.46 4.96 -5.06
C ALA A 324 -33.59 5.20 -6.06
N ASP A 325 -33.26 5.32 -7.34
CA ASP A 325 -34.27 5.59 -8.38
C ASP A 325 -35.06 4.31 -8.77
N LYS A 326 -34.43 3.11 -8.75
CA LYS A 326 -35.06 1.80 -9.12
C LYS A 326 -34.46 0.53 -8.50
N ASN A 327 -33.27 0.59 -7.93
CA ASN A 327 -32.56 -0.60 -7.47
C ASN A 327 -33.09 -1.11 -6.14
N LYS A 328 -33.02 -2.43 -5.93
CA LYS A 328 -33.31 -3.04 -4.62
C LYS A 328 -32.02 -3.17 -3.85
N TYR A 329 -32.06 -2.75 -2.58
CA TYR A 329 -30.93 -2.75 -1.69
C TYR A 329 -31.18 -3.63 -0.48
N TRP A 330 -30.13 -4.32 -0.06
CA TRP A 330 -30.04 -5.03 1.21
C TRP A 330 -28.77 -4.61 1.91
N PHE A 331 -28.71 -4.81 3.21
CA PHE A 331 -27.50 -4.56 3.97
C PHE A 331 -27.27 -5.61 5.06
N LYS A 332 -26.05 -5.60 5.59
CA LYS A 332 -25.65 -6.41 6.74
C LYS A 332 -24.55 -5.68 7.50
N LEU A 333 -24.61 -5.81 8.83
CA LEU A 333 -23.50 -5.49 9.72
C LEU A 333 -22.80 -6.80 10.08
N ALA A 334 -21.50 -6.88 9.82
CA ALA A 334 -20.70 -8.05 10.17
C ALA A 334 -19.23 -7.69 10.36
N ASP A 335 -18.61 -8.25 11.41
CA ASP A 335 -17.17 -8.23 11.59
C ASP A 335 -16.47 -9.07 10.51
N ILE A 336 -15.96 -8.39 9.49
CA ILE A 336 -15.22 -9.00 8.39
C ILE A 336 -13.72 -8.75 8.49
N THR A 337 -13.27 -7.85 9.37
CA THR A 337 -11.84 -7.53 9.58
C THR A 337 -11.21 -8.30 10.74
N GLY A 338 -12.03 -8.82 11.66
CA GLY A 338 -11.64 -9.52 12.89
C GLY A 338 -11.29 -8.58 14.04
N ASP A 339 -11.74 -7.33 14.01
CA ASP A 339 -11.49 -6.33 15.05
C ASP A 339 -12.61 -6.29 16.13
N ASN A 340 -13.61 -7.16 16.03
CA ASN A 340 -14.84 -7.19 16.84
C ASN A 340 -15.73 -5.96 16.69
N ARG A 341 -15.63 -5.27 15.56
CA ARG A 341 -16.56 -4.22 15.14
C ARG A 341 -17.14 -4.60 13.79
N ASP A 342 -18.42 -4.34 13.61
CA ASP A 342 -19.07 -4.65 12.36
C ASP A 342 -18.74 -3.62 11.28
N GLU A 343 -18.40 -4.12 10.08
CA GLU A 343 -18.42 -3.35 8.84
C GLU A 343 -19.83 -3.29 8.27
N LEU A 344 -20.10 -2.20 7.53
CA LEU A 344 -21.33 -2.06 6.78
C LEU A 344 -21.17 -2.64 5.38
N ILE A 345 -21.98 -3.64 5.05
CA ILE A 345 -22.02 -4.28 3.74
C ILE A 345 -23.36 -3.95 3.10
N ILE A 346 -23.35 -3.34 1.92
CA ILE A 346 -24.55 -3.02 1.14
C ILE A 346 -24.52 -3.89 -0.12
N LYS A 347 -25.64 -4.55 -0.41
CA LYS A 347 -25.87 -5.34 -1.61
C LYS A 347 -26.94 -4.65 -2.43
N ASN A 348 -26.68 -4.38 -3.70
CA ASN A 348 -27.68 -3.85 -4.63
C ASN A 348 -27.89 -4.77 -5.82
N LEU A 349 -29.15 -4.88 -6.25
CA LEU A 349 -29.51 -5.51 -7.51
C LEU A 349 -29.55 -4.42 -8.59
N TYR A 350 -28.60 -4.47 -9.53
CA TYR A 350 -28.44 -3.46 -10.57
C TYR A 350 -29.34 -3.72 -11.79
N ASP A 351 -29.49 -5.00 -12.18
CA ASP A 351 -30.44 -5.47 -13.19
C ASP A 351 -31.07 -6.80 -12.76
N ASP A 352 -31.87 -7.46 -13.62
CA ASP A 352 -32.60 -8.69 -13.26
C ASP A 352 -31.69 -9.88 -12.84
N SER A 353 -30.36 -9.79 -12.96
CA SER A 353 -29.45 -10.90 -12.65
C SER A 353 -28.13 -10.51 -11.95
N ASN A 354 -27.72 -9.23 -11.98
CA ASN A 354 -26.42 -8.79 -11.47
C ASN A 354 -26.53 -8.11 -10.10
N TYR A 355 -25.86 -8.71 -9.12
CA TYR A 355 -25.67 -8.12 -7.80
C TYR A 355 -24.32 -7.43 -7.70
N TYR A 356 -24.26 -6.30 -7.02
CA TYR A 356 -23.02 -5.68 -6.57
C TYR A 356 -23.01 -5.59 -5.05
N VAL A 357 -21.81 -5.55 -4.47
CA VAL A 357 -21.61 -5.46 -3.03
C VAL A 357 -20.61 -4.35 -2.72
N ASP A 358 -21.06 -3.36 -1.95
CA ASP A 358 -20.24 -2.31 -1.35
C ASP A 358 -19.87 -2.66 0.10
N ILE A 359 -18.65 -2.34 0.50
CA ILE A 359 -18.19 -2.51 1.87
C ILE A 359 -17.64 -1.19 2.41
N TYR A 360 -18.13 -0.79 3.57
CA TYR A 360 -17.70 0.39 4.31
C TYR A 360 -17.23 0.01 5.72
N SER A 361 -16.23 0.73 6.20
CA SER A 361 -15.82 0.73 7.60
C SER A 361 -15.64 2.17 8.08
N VAL A 362 -15.37 2.36 9.37
CA VAL A 362 -15.02 3.67 9.93
C VAL A 362 -13.57 3.63 10.41
N VAL A 363 -12.73 4.51 9.88
CA VAL A 363 -11.32 4.63 10.32
C VAL A 363 -11.11 6.08 10.74
N ASP A 364 -10.60 6.28 11.96
CA ASP A 364 -10.37 7.60 12.56
C ASP A 364 -11.57 8.54 12.50
N GLY A 365 -12.77 8.00 12.75
CA GLY A 365 -14.03 8.76 12.76
C GLY A 365 -14.56 9.13 11.37
N LYS A 366 -13.90 8.71 10.28
CA LYS A 366 -14.35 8.92 8.90
C LYS A 366 -14.91 7.63 8.31
N LEU A 367 -16.01 7.73 7.55
CA LEU A 367 -16.54 6.62 6.76
C LEU A 367 -15.60 6.34 5.59
N CYS A 368 -15.09 5.11 5.50
CA CYS A 368 -14.14 4.68 4.50
C CYS A 368 -14.76 3.61 3.61
N PHE A 369 -14.59 3.77 2.30
CA PHE A 369 -14.97 2.77 1.32
C PHE A 369 -13.85 1.75 1.14
N TYR A 370 -14.14 0.48 1.43
CA TYR A 370 -13.16 -0.60 1.44
C TYR A 370 -13.10 -1.33 0.10
N ALA A 371 -14.24 -1.80 -0.40
CA ALA A 371 -14.30 -2.58 -1.63
C ALA A 371 -15.68 -2.47 -2.28
N TYR A 372 -15.69 -2.64 -3.61
CA TYR A 372 -16.89 -2.78 -4.43
C TYR A 372 -16.56 -3.64 -5.64
N ASP A 373 -17.43 -4.61 -5.91
CA ASP A 373 -17.41 -5.33 -7.16
C ASP A 373 -18.70 -6.15 -7.32
N SER A 374 -18.79 -6.91 -8.40
CA SER A 374 -19.85 -7.88 -8.60
C SER A 374 -19.88 -8.96 -7.51
N GLY A 375 -21.09 -9.25 -7.08
CA GLY A 375 -21.42 -10.04 -5.92
C GLY A 375 -21.66 -11.52 -6.18
N GLU A 376 -21.68 -12.01 -7.44
CA GLU A 376 -22.07 -13.40 -7.73
C GLU A 376 -21.21 -14.43 -7.00
N LEU A 377 -19.89 -14.21 -6.98
CA LEU A 377 -18.93 -15.04 -6.26
C LEU A 377 -18.64 -14.54 -4.84
N PHE A 378 -19.44 -13.60 -4.31
CA PHE A 378 -19.12 -12.91 -3.07
C PHE A 378 -19.04 -13.85 -1.87
N ARG A 379 -17.87 -13.85 -1.21
CA ARG A 379 -17.60 -14.63 0.00
C ARG A 379 -16.68 -13.86 0.92
N VAL A 380 -16.95 -13.91 2.22
CA VAL A 380 -15.97 -13.61 3.27
C VAL A 380 -15.57 -14.91 3.92
N PHE A 381 -14.27 -15.18 3.96
CA PHE A 381 -13.71 -16.41 4.50
C PHE A 381 -13.40 -16.32 6.00
N ASP A 382 -13.19 -17.47 6.64
CA ASP A 382 -12.85 -17.56 8.07
C ASP A 382 -11.53 -16.82 8.42
N ASP A 383 -10.63 -16.63 7.45
CA ASP A 383 -9.39 -15.86 7.58
C ASP A 383 -9.55 -14.37 7.25
N ASN A 384 -10.79 -13.87 7.20
CA ASN A 384 -11.14 -12.47 6.92
C ASN A 384 -10.72 -11.98 5.53
N SER A 385 -10.42 -12.86 4.58
CA SER A 385 -10.26 -12.47 3.19
C SER A 385 -11.60 -12.45 2.45
N ILE A 386 -11.68 -11.67 1.37
CA ILE A 386 -12.90 -11.43 0.61
C ILE A 386 -12.67 -11.84 -0.83
N LEU A 387 -13.62 -12.58 -1.39
CA LEU A 387 -13.70 -12.85 -2.81
C LEU A 387 -14.88 -12.08 -3.40
N PHE A 388 -14.63 -11.41 -4.51
CA PHE A 388 -15.63 -10.90 -5.44
C PHE A 388 -15.45 -11.56 -6.81
N GLY A 389 -16.48 -11.52 -7.66
CA GLY A 389 -16.36 -11.98 -9.04
C GLY A 389 -17.67 -12.34 -9.70
N ILE A 390 -17.57 -12.66 -10.99
CA ILE A 390 -18.66 -13.04 -11.90
C ILE A 390 -18.40 -14.44 -12.45
N GLU A 391 -19.44 -15.25 -12.56
CA GLU A 391 -19.42 -16.46 -13.37
C GLU A 391 -19.86 -16.15 -14.80
N TYR A 392 -18.93 -15.89 -15.72
CA TYR A 392 -19.31 -15.87 -17.14
C TYR A 392 -19.73 -17.28 -17.59
N SER A 393 -20.80 -17.35 -18.37
CA SER A 393 -21.04 -18.51 -19.23
C SER A 393 -19.85 -18.65 -20.19
N TYR A 394 -19.30 -19.87 -20.32
CA TYR A 394 -18.11 -20.23 -21.13
C TYR A 394 -16.71 -20.11 -20.46
N ASN A 395 -16.54 -20.68 -19.26
CA ASN A 395 -15.23 -21.01 -18.66
C ASN A 395 -14.26 -19.86 -18.30
N THR A 396 -14.67 -18.59 -18.42
CA THR A 396 -13.84 -17.45 -18.02
C THR A 396 -14.40 -16.81 -16.75
N LYS A 397 -14.02 -17.30 -15.56
CA LYS A 397 -14.43 -16.66 -14.31
C LYS A 397 -13.53 -15.46 -14.03
N GLN A 398 -14.12 -14.27 -13.95
CA GLN A 398 -13.39 -13.08 -13.49
C GLN A 398 -13.59 -12.93 -11.99
N PHE A 399 -12.51 -12.67 -11.27
CA PHE A 399 -12.57 -12.52 -9.82
C PHE A 399 -11.57 -11.50 -9.31
N LYS A 400 -11.88 -10.95 -8.13
CA LYS A 400 -10.96 -10.17 -7.33
C LYS A 400 -10.93 -10.71 -5.91
N TYR A 401 -9.74 -11.00 -5.43
CA TYR A 401 -9.51 -11.54 -4.11
C TYR A 401 -8.73 -10.54 -3.27
N TYR A 402 -9.27 -10.24 -2.09
CA TYR A 402 -8.77 -9.21 -1.19
C TYR A 402 -8.40 -9.80 0.16
N LYS A 403 -7.33 -9.27 0.77
CA LYS A 403 -6.98 -9.54 2.16
C LYS A 403 -7.03 -8.25 2.98
N TYR A 404 -7.46 -8.35 4.22
CA TYR A 404 -7.36 -7.23 5.14
C TYR A 404 -5.90 -7.03 5.55
N ASN A 405 -5.35 -5.86 5.22
CA ASN A 405 -4.01 -5.47 5.63
C ASN A 405 -4.11 -4.50 6.81
N ARG A 406 -3.64 -4.95 7.98
CA ARG A 406 -3.67 -4.18 9.23
C ARG A 406 -2.75 -2.97 9.21
N ASP A 407 -1.65 -3.02 8.46
CA ASP A 407 -0.69 -1.92 8.40
C ASP A 407 -1.34 -0.67 7.79
N ILE A 408 -2.27 -0.88 6.86
CA ILE A 408 -3.00 0.18 6.15
C ILE A 408 -4.50 0.18 6.47
N SER A 409 -4.93 -0.54 7.52
CA SER A 409 -6.33 -0.60 7.99
C SER A 409 -7.40 -0.70 6.87
N ARG A 410 -7.14 -1.48 5.82
CA ARG A 410 -8.09 -1.70 4.70
C ARG A 410 -7.91 -3.03 4.00
N PHE A 411 -8.90 -3.40 3.19
CA PHE A 411 -8.77 -4.48 2.23
C PHE A 411 -7.84 -4.08 1.08
N TYR A 412 -6.94 -4.99 0.75
CA TYR A 412 -5.93 -4.86 -0.28
C TYR A 412 -6.14 -5.96 -1.31
N LEU A 413 -6.14 -5.60 -2.60
CA LEU A 413 -6.26 -6.55 -3.70
C LEU A 413 -5.02 -7.44 -3.68
N GLU A 414 -5.19 -8.73 -3.46
CA GLU A 414 -4.10 -9.71 -3.56
C GLU A 414 -4.03 -10.30 -4.97
N LYS A 415 -5.17 -10.44 -5.64
CA LYS A 415 -5.21 -10.96 -6.99
C LYS A 415 -6.49 -10.57 -7.72
N ALA A 416 -6.34 -9.98 -8.91
CA ALA A 416 -7.32 -10.06 -9.97
C ALA A 416 -7.03 -11.29 -10.85
N GLY A 417 -8.06 -11.93 -11.37
CA GLY A 417 -7.89 -13.09 -12.24
C GLY A 417 -9.02 -13.25 -13.24
N GLY A 418 -8.69 -13.87 -14.38
CA GLY A 418 -9.56 -14.03 -15.53
C GLY A 418 -8.96 -15.03 -16.52
N ASN A 419 -8.22 -14.52 -17.50
CA ASN A 419 -7.72 -15.29 -18.64
C ASN A 419 -6.25 -15.74 -18.51
N ARG A 420 -5.54 -15.40 -17.42
CA ARG A 420 -4.17 -15.88 -17.22
C ARG A 420 -4.14 -17.36 -16.88
N ASP A 421 -3.07 -18.01 -17.33
CA ASP A 421 -2.82 -19.41 -17.01
C ASP A 421 -2.77 -19.61 -15.48
N GLY A 422 -3.60 -20.54 -14.98
CA GLY A 422 -3.71 -20.88 -13.57
C GLY A 422 -4.72 -20.06 -12.76
N ASP A 423 -5.33 -19.01 -13.32
CA ASP A 423 -6.34 -18.21 -12.61
C ASP A 423 -7.57 -19.02 -12.23
N LEU A 424 -8.06 -19.87 -13.13
CA LEU A 424 -9.19 -20.75 -12.85
C LEU A 424 -8.89 -21.76 -11.74
N ASP A 425 -7.68 -22.33 -11.74
CA ASP A 425 -7.23 -23.25 -10.69
C ASP A 425 -7.10 -22.54 -9.34
N TYR A 426 -6.61 -21.30 -9.34
CA TYR A 426 -6.54 -20.47 -8.15
C TYR A 426 -7.93 -20.18 -7.59
N LEU A 427 -8.88 -19.77 -8.44
CA LEU A 427 -10.25 -19.52 -8.03
C LEU A 427 -10.94 -20.78 -7.48
N ASN A 428 -10.77 -21.93 -8.14
CA ASN A 428 -11.35 -23.18 -7.66
C ASN A 428 -10.85 -23.52 -6.23
N LYS A 429 -9.56 -23.32 -5.95
CA LYS A 429 -9.01 -23.48 -4.59
C LYS A 429 -9.59 -22.47 -3.59
N LEU A 430 -9.85 -21.23 -4.01
CA LEU A 430 -10.52 -20.25 -3.15
C LEU A 430 -11.95 -20.67 -2.81
N LEU A 431 -12.68 -21.22 -3.79
CA LEU A 431 -14.07 -21.67 -3.60
C LEU A 431 -14.19 -22.90 -2.68
N GLU A 432 -13.10 -23.66 -2.46
CA GLU A 432 -13.02 -24.73 -1.47
C GLU A 432 -12.85 -24.22 -0.03
N LYS A 433 -12.41 -22.96 0.16
CA LYS A 433 -12.26 -22.37 1.50
C LYS A 433 -13.62 -22.21 2.17
N LYS A 434 -13.63 -22.40 3.49
CA LYS A 434 -14.83 -22.18 4.31
C LYS A 434 -15.17 -20.69 4.37
N ALA A 435 -16.37 -20.35 3.91
CA ALA A 435 -16.93 -19.01 4.01
C ALA A 435 -17.71 -18.85 5.33
N LYS A 436 -17.54 -17.69 5.99
CA LYS A 436 -18.36 -17.26 7.14
C LYS A 436 -19.54 -16.38 6.72
N LEU A 437 -19.48 -15.82 5.51
CA LEU A 437 -20.52 -14.94 4.96
C LEU A 437 -20.51 -15.08 3.43
N THR A 438 -21.70 -15.14 2.85
CA THR A 438 -21.96 -15.22 1.41
C THR A 438 -22.96 -14.15 0.97
N LEU A 439 -23.18 -14.00 -0.34
CA LEU A 439 -24.14 -13.05 -0.89
C LEU A 439 -25.56 -13.21 -0.34
N ASP A 440 -25.98 -14.45 -0.05
CA ASP A 440 -27.32 -14.78 0.47
C ASP A 440 -27.50 -14.35 1.93
N ASP A 441 -26.40 -14.19 2.67
CA ASP A 441 -26.42 -13.73 4.07
C ASP A 441 -26.67 -12.22 4.19
N ILE A 442 -26.57 -11.47 3.09
CA ILE A 442 -26.89 -10.03 2.99
C ILE A 442 -28.36 -9.92 2.57
N ASN A 443 -29.26 -10.07 3.54
CA ASN A 443 -30.69 -10.24 3.30
C ASN A 443 -31.60 -9.30 4.10
N THR A 444 -31.04 -8.30 4.80
CA THR A 444 -31.85 -7.25 5.45
C THR A 444 -32.23 -6.22 4.41
N GLU A 445 -33.51 -6.14 4.04
CA GLU A 445 -33.98 -5.13 3.08
C GLU A 445 -33.67 -3.72 3.59
N LEU A 446 -33.19 -2.84 2.71
CA LEU A 446 -32.84 -1.47 3.08
C LEU A 446 -34.11 -0.62 3.24
N THR A 447 -34.54 -0.43 4.49
CA THR A 447 -35.66 0.43 4.87
C THR A 447 -35.30 1.22 6.13
N TYR A 448 -35.92 2.39 6.36
CA TYR A 448 -35.68 3.18 7.58
C TYR A 448 -35.95 2.38 8.86
N GLU A 449 -36.98 1.53 8.88
CA GLU A 449 -37.30 0.66 10.04
C GLU A 449 -36.20 -0.37 10.30
N ASN A 450 -35.65 -0.98 9.25
CA ASN A 450 -34.56 -1.94 9.38
C ASN A 450 -33.26 -1.26 9.80
N ILE A 451 -32.99 -0.03 9.34
CA ILE A 451 -31.85 0.77 9.81
C ILE A 451 -31.96 1.02 11.32
N ASP A 452 -33.13 1.48 11.79
CA ASP A 452 -33.39 1.70 13.23
C ASP A 452 -33.23 0.44 14.06
N THR A 453 -33.70 -0.69 13.54
CA THR A 453 -33.61 -1.99 14.21
C THR A 453 -32.16 -2.47 14.31
N ALA A 454 -31.38 -2.32 13.24
CA ALA A 454 -30.00 -2.80 13.17
C ALA A 454 -29.02 -1.93 13.97
N LEU A 455 -29.16 -0.61 13.90
CA LEU A 455 -28.21 0.33 14.51
C LEU A 455 -28.64 0.77 15.92
N GLY A 456 -29.93 0.64 16.25
CA GLY A 456 -30.52 1.22 17.45
C GLY A 456 -30.99 2.66 17.20
N LYS A 457 -31.96 3.11 17.98
CA LYS A 457 -32.49 4.48 17.93
C LYS A 457 -31.62 5.49 18.67
#